data_AF-A0A9P7G9C1-F1
#
_entry.id   AF-A0A9P7G9C1-F1
#
_cell.length_a   1.000
_cell.length_b   1.000
_cell.length_c   1.000
_cell.angle_alpha   90.00
_cell.angle_beta   90.00
_cell.angle_gamma   90.00
#
_symmetry.space_group_name_H-M   'P 1'
#
loop_
_entity.id
_entity.type
_entity.pdbx_description
1 polymer ?
#
loop_
_entity_poly.entity_id
_entity_poly.type
_entity_poly.pdbx_seq_one_letter_code
_entity_poly.pdbx_strand_id
1 'polypeptide(L)'
;MPSSSPVFTTPLTRLFKINHPVMLAGMNVAAGPKLAAAVTNAGGIGVIGGVRQTPKFLQGSIDELKSHLVDKNAPFGVDLLLPQVGGSARKTNRDYTDGQLPELIDVIIKSKASLFVCAVGVPPKWAVDKLHAAGIPVMK
;
A
#
# COMPACT_ATOMS: atom_id res chain seq x y z
N MET A 1 16.16 -4.44 13.13
CA MET A 1 16.98 -4.27 11.91
C MET A 1 16.65 -5.39 10.93
N PRO A 2 16.57 -5.12 9.62
CA PRO A 2 16.47 -6.17 8.59
C PRO A 2 17.58 -7.22 8.76
N SER A 3 17.27 -8.48 8.45
CA SER A 3 18.11 -9.65 8.81
C SER A 3 19.41 -9.80 8.00
N SER A 4 19.62 -9.00 6.96
CA SER A 4 20.73 -9.14 6.00
C SER A 4 21.34 -7.77 5.67
N SER A 5 22.62 -7.72 5.28
CA SER A 5 23.25 -6.47 4.82
C SER A 5 22.75 -6.07 3.42
N PRO A 6 22.68 -4.76 3.09
CA PRO A 6 22.34 -4.30 1.75
C PRO A 6 23.35 -4.80 0.71
N VAL A 7 22.86 -5.42 -0.37
CA VAL A 7 23.71 -5.91 -1.48
C VAL A 7 23.61 -4.99 -2.71
N PHE A 8 22.43 -4.43 -2.98
CA PHE A 8 22.16 -3.58 -4.15
C PHE A 8 21.60 -2.22 -3.74
N THR A 9 22.20 -1.15 -4.29
CA THR A 9 21.70 0.21 -4.12
C THR A 9 20.95 0.66 -5.37
N THR A 10 19.63 0.85 -5.25
CA THR A 10 18.72 1.23 -6.34
C THR A 10 17.86 2.42 -5.90
N PRO A 11 17.16 3.11 -6.81
CA PRO A 11 16.18 4.13 -6.43
C PRO A 11 15.14 3.61 -5.42
N LEU A 12 14.70 2.34 -5.57
CA LEU A 12 13.74 1.71 -4.67
C LEU A 12 14.31 1.55 -3.25
N THR A 13 15.53 1.04 -3.13
CA THR A 13 16.16 0.83 -1.82
C THR A 13 16.46 2.15 -1.12
N ARG A 14 16.84 3.21 -1.85
CA ARG A 14 17.04 4.56 -1.30
C ARG A 14 15.73 5.22 -0.88
N LEU A 15 14.68 5.11 -1.68
CA LEU A 15 13.39 5.76 -1.42
C LEU A 15 12.73 5.22 -0.15
N PHE A 16 12.72 3.90 0.03
CA PHE A 16 12.07 3.25 1.17
C PHE A 16 13.02 2.86 2.30
N LYS A 17 14.32 3.09 2.16
CA LYS A 17 15.36 2.70 3.13
C LYS A 17 15.32 1.19 3.45
N ILE A 18 15.19 0.38 2.40
CA ILE A 18 15.14 -1.09 2.46
C ILE A 18 16.44 -1.69 1.93
N ASN A 19 16.75 -2.93 2.31
CA ASN A 19 18.03 -3.59 1.97
C ASN A 19 17.99 -4.32 0.64
N HIS A 20 16.81 -4.77 0.24
CA HIS A 20 16.59 -5.55 -0.97
C HIS A 20 15.66 -4.78 -1.91
N PRO A 21 15.97 -4.70 -3.21
CA PRO A 21 15.10 -4.09 -4.20
C PRO A 21 13.92 -5.02 -4.54
N VAL A 22 13.22 -5.50 -3.51
CA VAL A 22 12.12 -6.46 -3.59
C VAL A 22 10.88 -5.83 -2.97
N MET A 23 9.81 -5.80 -3.77
CA MET A 23 8.49 -5.36 -3.35
C MET A 23 7.50 -6.51 -3.53
N LEU A 24 6.76 -6.84 -2.48
CA LEU A 24 5.63 -7.75 -2.58
C LEU A 24 4.48 -7.03 -3.30
N ALA A 25 3.92 -7.64 -4.35
CA ALA A 25 2.73 -7.10 -5.00
C ALA A 25 1.49 -7.22 -4.10
N GLY A 26 0.63 -6.20 -4.11
CA GLY A 26 -0.63 -6.16 -3.37
C GLY A 26 -1.69 -7.08 -3.98
N MET A 27 -1.60 -8.38 -3.73
CA MET A 27 -2.57 -9.36 -4.21
C MET A 27 -3.68 -9.58 -3.19
N ASN A 28 -4.92 -9.22 -3.51
CA ASN A 28 -6.05 -9.54 -2.65
C ASN A 28 -6.14 -11.06 -2.40
N VAL A 29 -6.57 -11.45 -1.20
CA VAL A 29 -6.64 -12.84 -0.70
C VAL A 29 -5.27 -13.52 -0.47
N ALA A 30 -4.22 -13.19 -1.23
CA ALA A 30 -2.90 -13.83 -1.12
C ALA A 30 -1.87 -13.00 -0.31
N ALA A 31 -1.89 -11.67 -0.43
CA ALA A 31 -0.95 -10.75 0.23
C ALA A 31 -1.57 -10.13 1.50
N GLY A 32 -1.83 -11.00 2.49
CA GLY A 32 -2.33 -10.59 3.79
C GLY A 32 -1.26 -9.94 4.70
N PRO A 33 -1.68 -9.40 5.87
CA PRO A 33 -0.81 -8.66 6.79
C PRO A 33 0.47 -9.41 7.19
N LYS A 34 0.36 -10.70 7.51
CA LYS A 34 1.49 -11.54 7.92
C LYS A 34 2.54 -11.72 6.81
N LEU A 35 2.11 -11.88 5.55
CA LEU A 35 3.03 -12.03 4.43
C LEU A 35 3.76 -10.72 4.13
N ALA A 36 3.02 -9.61 4.11
CA ALA A 36 3.61 -8.28 3.92
C ALA A 36 4.62 -7.96 5.03
N ALA A 37 4.29 -8.24 6.29
CA ALA A 37 5.22 -8.08 7.41
C ALA A 37 6.48 -8.95 7.26
N ALA A 38 6.34 -10.21 6.81
CA ALA A 38 7.48 -11.10 6.59
C ALA A 38 8.44 -10.55 5.53
N VAL A 39 7.92 -10.02 4.42
CA VAL A 39 8.74 -9.40 3.36
C VAL A 39 9.43 -8.13 3.87
N THR A 40 8.71 -7.27 4.60
CA THR A 40 9.30 -6.06 5.21
C THR A 40 10.41 -6.44 6.22
N ASN A 41 10.20 -7.44 7.06
CA ASN A 41 11.20 -7.93 8.03
C ASN A 41 12.44 -8.52 7.34
N ALA A 42 12.26 -9.16 6.19
CA ALA A 42 13.36 -9.67 5.36
C ALA A 42 14.16 -8.55 4.65
N GLY A 43 13.75 -7.28 4.79
CA GLY A 43 14.44 -6.14 4.20
C GLY A 43 13.95 -5.73 2.81
N GLY A 44 12.77 -6.21 2.38
CA GLY A 44 12.02 -5.67 1.25
C GLY A 44 10.94 -4.67 1.71
N ILE A 45 9.96 -4.40 0.83
CA ILE A 45 8.74 -3.66 1.18
C ILE A 45 7.51 -4.55 0.92
N GLY A 46 6.77 -4.86 1.99
CA GLY A 46 5.50 -5.56 1.92
C GLY A 46 4.36 -4.61 1.57
N VAL A 47 3.46 -5.01 0.68
CA VAL A 47 2.25 -4.26 0.33
C VAL A 47 1.02 -5.10 0.68
N ILE A 48 0.11 -4.56 1.48
CA ILE A 48 -1.18 -5.21 1.76
C ILE A 48 -2.10 -5.00 0.55
N GLY A 49 -2.62 -6.09 0.00
CA GLY A 49 -3.62 -6.05 -1.08
C GLY A 49 -5.04 -5.91 -0.54
N GLY A 50 -5.78 -4.91 -1.00
CA GLY A 50 -7.14 -4.62 -0.56
C GLY A 50 -8.16 -4.54 -1.70
N VAL A 51 -9.04 -5.54 -1.82
CA VAL A 51 -10.28 -5.42 -2.62
C VAL A 51 -11.45 -5.20 -1.67
N ARG A 52 -12.30 -4.22 -1.98
CA ARG A 52 -13.56 -3.94 -1.24
C ARG A 52 -13.34 -3.81 0.28
N GLN A 53 -12.24 -3.17 0.65
CA GLN A 53 -11.91 -2.92 2.05
C GLN A 53 -12.79 -1.77 2.56
N THR A 54 -13.43 -1.97 3.71
CA THR A 54 -13.95 -0.84 4.48
C THR A 54 -12.80 -0.18 5.25
N PRO A 55 -12.88 1.12 5.60
CA PRO A 55 -11.86 1.78 6.40
C PRO A 55 -11.49 1.04 7.70
N LYS A 56 -12.51 0.46 8.36
CA LYS A 56 -12.32 -0.35 9.57
C LYS A 56 -11.50 -1.61 9.31
N PHE A 57 -11.80 -2.32 8.22
CA PHE A 57 -11.07 -3.54 7.87
C PHE A 57 -9.62 -3.22 7.45
N LEU A 58 -9.43 -2.14 6.69
CA LEU A 58 -8.09 -1.68 6.30
C LEU A 58 -7.26 -1.31 7.53
N GLN A 59 -7.84 -0.57 8.49
CA GLN A 59 -7.16 -0.24 9.75
C GLN A 59 -6.75 -1.51 10.50
N GLY A 60 -7.66 -2.47 10.65
CA GLY A 60 -7.35 -3.74 11.30
C GLY A 60 -6.23 -4.53 10.60
N SER A 61 -6.23 -4.55 9.27
CA SER A 61 -5.17 -5.21 8.47
C SER A 61 -3.81 -4.54 8.65
N ILE A 62 -3.78 -3.21 8.74
CA ILE A 62 -2.55 -2.45 9.02
C ILE A 62 -2.07 -2.70 10.45
N ASP A 63 -2.98 -2.73 11.43
CA ASP A 63 -2.65 -2.99 12.83
C ASP A 63 -2.07 -4.41 13.00
N GLU A 64 -2.66 -5.40 12.33
CA GLU A 64 -2.15 -6.77 12.29
C GLU A 64 -0.75 -6.82 11.65
N LEU A 65 -0.54 -6.15 10.51
CA LEU A 65 0.77 -6.08 9.85
C LEU A 65 1.81 -5.51 10.81
N LYS A 66 1.50 -4.37 11.44
CA LYS A 66 2.39 -3.70 12.38
C LYS A 66 2.68 -4.57 13.60
N SER A 67 1.73 -5.39 14.05
CA SER A 67 1.95 -6.33 15.14
C SER A 67 3.06 -7.35 14.82
N HIS A 68 3.16 -7.77 13.55
CA HIS A 68 4.15 -8.73 13.06
C HIS A 68 5.50 -8.11 12.62
N LEU A 69 5.61 -6.79 12.53
CA LEU A 69 6.87 -6.12 12.21
C LEU A 69 7.86 -6.19 13.38
N VAL A 70 9.12 -6.50 13.08
CA VAL A 70 10.23 -6.41 14.05
C VAL A 70 10.53 -4.94 14.38
N ASP A 71 10.59 -4.09 13.35
CA ASP A 71 10.66 -2.63 13.51
C ASP A 71 9.30 -2.02 13.19
N LYS A 72 8.68 -1.39 14.19
CA LYS A 72 7.33 -0.80 14.07
C LYS A 72 7.27 0.39 13.12
N ASN A 73 8.42 0.95 12.74
CA ASN A 73 8.55 2.03 11.77
C ASN A 73 9.01 1.54 10.39
N ALA A 74 9.14 0.22 10.19
CA ALA A 74 9.55 -0.32 8.90
C ALA A 74 8.51 0.00 7.81
N PRO A 75 8.95 0.22 6.55
CA PRO A 75 8.06 0.65 5.48
C PRO A 75 7.10 -0.46 5.06
N PHE A 76 5.89 -0.06 4.73
CA PHE A 76 4.87 -0.92 4.13
C PHE A 76 4.04 -0.13 3.13
N GLY A 77 3.43 -0.84 2.18
CA GLY A 77 2.50 -0.26 1.22
C GLY A 77 1.07 -0.74 1.42
N VAL A 78 0.14 -0.03 0.78
CA VAL A 78 -1.27 -0.42 0.66
C VAL A 78 -1.68 -0.34 -0.80
N ASP A 79 -2.29 -1.40 -1.30
CA ASP A 79 -2.84 -1.49 -2.65
C ASP A 79 -4.36 -1.49 -2.61
N LEU A 80 -4.98 -0.51 -3.28
CA LEU A 80 -6.43 -0.44 -3.46
C LEU A 80 -6.78 -0.58 -4.94
N LEU A 81 -7.80 -1.38 -5.23
CA LEU A 81 -8.37 -1.46 -6.58
C LEU A 81 -9.30 -0.27 -6.81
N LEU A 82 -8.87 0.66 -7.65
CA LEU A 82 -9.67 1.81 -8.06
C LEU A 82 -9.93 1.72 -9.56
N PRO A 83 -10.98 0.99 -9.99
CA PRO A 83 -11.35 0.95 -11.40
C PRO A 83 -11.67 2.37 -11.88
N GLN A 84 -11.39 2.64 -13.16
CA GLN A 84 -11.79 3.91 -13.77
C GLN A 84 -13.33 4.04 -13.69
N VAL A 85 -13.78 5.15 -13.11
CA VAL A 85 -15.20 5.53 -13.04
C VAL A 85 -15.41 6.69 -14.02
N GLY A 86 -16.35 6.53 -14.95
CA GLY A 86 -16.65 7.50 -16.01
C GLY A 86 -15.79 7.37 -17.29
N GLY A 87 -16.12 8.16 -18.33
CA GLY A 87 -15.41 8.16 -19.61
C GLY A 87 -15.53 6.83 -20.38
N SER A 88 -14.42 6.34 -20.95
CA SER A 88 -14.33 5.06 -21.67
C SER A 88 -14.18 3.84 -20.75
N ALA A 89 -14.68 3.92 -19.51
CA ALA A 89 -14.60 2.83 -18.53
C ALA A 89 -15.27 1.54 -19.06
N ARG A 90 -14.79 0.37 -18.59
CA ARG A 90 -15.49 -0.90 -18.83
C ARG A 90 -16.94 -0.79 -18.36
N LYS A 91 -17.83 -1.57 -18.99
CA LYS A 91 -19.29 -1.64 -18.77
C LYS A 91 -19.75 -1.68 -17.30
N THR A 92 -18.87 -2.07 -16.38
CA THR A 92 -19.18 -2.19 -14.95
C THR A 92 -19.22 -0.87 -14.19
N ASN A 93 -18.53 0.19 -14.64
CA ASN A 93 -18.51 1.56 -14.07
C ASN A 93 -18.81 1.63 -12.55
N ARG A 94 -18.10 0.82 -11.76
CA ARG A 94 -18.43 0.58 -10.35
C ARG A 94 -17.30 1.06 -9.47
N ASP A 95 -17.63 1.92 -8.52
CA ASP A 95 -16.74 2.22 -7.41
C ASP A 95 -16.59 0.98 -6.51
N TYR A 96 -15.36 0.50 -6.34
CA TYR A 96 -15.04 -0.66 -5.49
C TYR A 96 -14.82 -0.26 -4.03
N THR A 97 -14.82 1.04 -3.73
CA THR A 97 -14.75 1.60 -2.39
C THR A 97 -16.13 1.94 -1.82
N ASP A 98 -17.19 1.78 -2.61
CA ASP A 98 -18.58 2.11 -2.26
C ASP A 98 -18.70 3.52 -1.60
N GLY A 99 -17.95 4.51 -2.13
CA GLY A 99 -17.92 5.90 -1.65
C GLY A 99 -16.93 6.20 -0.53
N GLN A 100 -16.20 5.20 -0.03
CA GLN A 100 -15.34 5.33 1.17
C GLN A 100 -13.87 5.65 0.86
N LEU A 101 -13.54 6.00 -0.40
CA LEU A 101 -12.17 6.35 -0.78
C LEU A 101 -11.56 7.46 0.09
N PRO A 102 -12.25 8.57 0.44
CA PRO A 102 -11.68 9.60 1.30
C PRO A 102 -11.19 9.06 2.65
N GLU A 103 -12.02 8.25 3.32
CA GLU A 103 -11.70 7.65 4.61
C GLU A 103 -10.60 6.59 4.50
N LEU A 104 -10.58 5.82 3.42
CA LEU A 104 -9.50 4.87 3.14
C LEU A 104 -8.15 5.59 3.00
N ILE A 105 -8.11 6.71 2.26
CA ILE A 105 -6.92 7.55 2.14
C ILE A 105 -6.50 8.13 3.50
N ASP A 106 -7.45 8.56 4.33
CA ASP A 106 -7.16 9.04 5.68
C ASP A 106 -6.56 7.95 6.57
N VAL A 107 -7.07 6.72 6.50
CA VAL A 107 -6.50 5.56 7.21
C VAL A 107 -5.05 5.31 6.76
N ILE A 108 -4.79 5.36 5.45
CA ILE A 108 -3.44 5.16 4.87
C ILE A 108 -2.46 6.22 5.39
N ILE A 109 -2.87 7.50 5.34
CA ILE A 109 -2.05 8.63 5.80
C ILE A 109 -1.81 8.57 7.31
N LYS A 110 -2.87 8.40 8.11
CA LYS A 110 -2.79 8.29 9.57
C LYS A 110 -1.90 7.13 9.99
N SER A 111 -1.95 6.04 9.24
CA SER A 111 -1.14 4.85 9.48
C SER A 111 0.32 4.99 9.04
N LYS A 112 0.68 6.09 8.37
CA LYS A 112 2.03 6.34 7.84
C LYS A 112 2.50 5.26 6.86
N ALA A 113 1.61 4.81 5.98
CA ALA A 113 2.01 3.95 4.89
C ALA A 113 3.10 4.64 4.06
N SER A 114 4.10 3.89 3.60
CA SER A 114 5.22 4.43 2.84
C SER A 114 4.94 4.43 1.33
N LEU A 115 3.97 3.66 0.87
CA LEU A 115 3.63 3.53 -0.55
C LEU A 115 2.12 3.33 -0.70
N PHE A 116 1.53 4.04 -1.65
CA PHE A 116 0.19 3.75 -2.14
C PHE A 116 0.28 3.13 -3.54
N VAL A 117 -0.35 1.98 -3.72
CA VAL A 117 -0.50 1.31 -5.02
C VAL A 117 -1.96 1.40 -5.44
N CYS A 118 -2.18 1.76 -6.70
CA CYS A 118 -3.50 1.80 -7.30
C CYS A 118 -3.58 0.78 -8.42
N ALA A 119 -4.18 -0.38 -8.16
CA ALA A 119 -4.43 -1.38 -9.18
C ALA A 119 -5.65 -1.02 -10.06
N VAL A 120 -5.66 -1.54 -11.29
CA VAL A 120 -6.76 -1.50 -12.29
C VAL A 120 -7.05 -0.13 -12.93
N GLY A 121 -6.84 0.98 -12.24
CA GLY A 121 -7.13 2.31 -12.77
C GLY A 121 -6.19 3.39 -12.28
N VAL A 122 -6.65 4.64 -12.38
CA VAL A 122 -5.91 5.81 -11.94
C VAL A 122 -6.67 6.44 -10.78
N PRO A 123 -6.01 6.72 -9.64
CA PRO A 123 -6.67 7.37 -8.53
C PRO A 123 -7.09 8.79 -8.93
N PRO A 124 -8.20 9.31 -8.39
CA PRO A 124 -8.61 10.68 -8.67
C PRO A 124 -7.53 11.67 -8.20
N LYS A 125 -7.39 12.79 -8.91
CA LYS A 125 -6.33 13.78 -8.66
C LYS A 125 -6.28 14.25 -7.20
N TRP A 126 -7.43 14.48 -6.58
CA TRP A 126 -7.50 14.92 -5.17
C TRP A 126 -6.85 13.90 -4.21
N ALA A 127 -6.96 12.60 -4.50
CA ALA A 127 -6.38 11.55 -3.67
C ALA A 127 -4.85 11.52 -3.83
N VAL A 128 -4.38 11.66 -5.07
CA VAL A 128 -2.94 11.76 -5.38
C VAL A 128 -2.33 12.97 -4.68
N ASP A 129 -2.95 14.14 -4.81
CA ASP A 129 -2.46 15.37 -4.21
C ASP A 129 -2.42 15.25 -2.67
N LYS A 130 -3.44 14.64 -2.06
CA LYS A 130 -3.50 14.40 -0.60
C LYS A 130 -2.43 13.41 -0.12
N LEU A 131 -2.17 12.34 -0.86
CA LEU A 131 -1.10 11.37 -0.56
C LEU A 131 0.29 11.99 -0.70
N HIS A 132 0.52 12.76 -1.77
CA HIS A 132 1.79 13.46 -1.99
C HIS A 132 2.06 14.52 -0.92
N ALA A 133 1.03 15.25 -0.47
CA ALA A 133 1.16 16.19 0.65
C ALA A 133 1.56 15.51 1.96
N ALA A 134 1.22 14.23 2.13
CA ALA A 134 1.66 13.39 3.25
C ALA A 134 3.03 12.70 3.01
N GLY A 135 3.69 12.96 1.88
CA GLY A 135 4.96 12.34 1.51
C GLY A 135 4.86 10.89 1.04
N ILE A 136 3.65 10.42 0.69
CA ILE A 136 3.40 9.05 0.25
C ILE A 136 3.41 8.99 -1.28
N PRO A 137 4.41 8.36 -1.92
CA PRO A 137 4.43 8.17 -3.37
C PRO A 137 3.29 7.26 -3.82
N VAL A 138 2.79 7.54 -5.03
CA VAL A 138 1.73 6.77 -5.70
C VAL A 138 2.33 5.95 -6.85
N MET A 139 2.06 4.65 -6.85
CA MET A 139 2.38 3.72 -7.93
C MET A 139 1.09 3.33 -8.68
N LYS A 140 1.14 3.38 -10.01
CA LYS A 140 0.06 2.95 -10.92
C LYS A 140 0.58 1.90 -11.90
#